data_AF-A0A731WDU4-F1
#
_entry.id   AF-A0A731WDU4-F1
#
_cell.length_a   1.000
_cell.length_b   1.000
_cell.length_c   1.000
_cell.angle_alpha   90.00
_cell.angle_beta   90.00
_cell.angle_gamma   90.00
#
_symmetry.space_group_name_H-M   'P 1'
#
loop_
_entity.id
_entity.type
_entity.pdbx_description
1 polymer ?
#
loop_
_entity_poly.entity_id
_entity_poly.type
_entity_poly.pdbx_seq_one_letter_code
_entity_poly.pdbx_strand_id
1 'polypeptide(L)'
;LPGIFSDDNPAPSASADAWHMVFPDGAVMEYEPETGALTVSGIKTADVTASESITATVPVVLVKAAERITLDTPEVVCTNKLTTATLEVQKGGAMRGNIEHTGGTLKSNGVQVDNHGHGGVQRGGNWTEGTK
;
A
#
# COMPACT_ATOMS: atom_id res chain seq x y z
N LEU A 1 19.56 12.00 -40.80
CA LEU A 1 18.12 11.64 -40.80
C LEU A 1 18.02 10.23 -40.22
N PRO A 2 17.31 9.96 -39.10
CA PRO A 2 17.50 8.73 -38.34
C PRO A 2 16.76 7.48 -38.85
N GLY A 3 15.86 7.60 -39.84
CA GLY A 3 15.21 6.44 -40.48
C GLY A 3 13.78 6.73 -40.95
N ILE A 4 13.32 5.96 -41.94
CA ILE A 4 11.92 5.87 -42.38
C ILE A 4 11.54 4.38 -42.23
N PHE A 5 10.32 4.08 -41.77
CA PHE A 5 9.84 2.70 -41.64
C PHE A 5 9.93 1.95 -42.98
N SER A 6 10.21 0.65 -42.89
CA SER A 6 10.31 -0.24 -44.04
C SER A 6 9.63 -1.58 -43.73
N ASP A 7 9.49 -2.45 -44.72
CA ASP A 7 8.92 -3.79 -44.50
C ASP A 7 9.76 -4.60 -43.48
N ASP A 8 11.09 -4.43 -43.50
CA ASP A 8 12.01 -5.06 -42.54
C ASP A 8 11.95 -4.41 -41.14
N ASN A 9 11.49 -3.16 -41.05
CA ASN A 9 11.39 -2.37 -39.80
C ASN A 9 10.06 -1.61 -39.79
N PRO A 10 8.94 -2.32 -39.56
CA PRO A 10 7.61 -1.73 -39.64
C PRO A 10 7.39 -0.71 -38.52
N ALA A 11 6.31 0.06 -38.64
CA ALA A 11 5.89 0.97 -37.57
C ALA A 11 5.70 0.19 -36.25
N PRO A 12 6.09 0.77 -35.10
CA PRO A 12 6.04 0.09 -33.82
C PRO A 12 4.62 -0.07 -33.26
N SER A 13 3.64 0.64 -33.82
CA SER A 13 2.22 0.51 -33.50
C SER A 13 1.37 0.58 -34.76
N ALA A 14 0.23 -0.11 -34.73
CA ALA A 14 -0.81 0.00 -35.76
C ALA A 14 -1.81 1.14 -35.48
N SER A 15 -1.75 1.76 -34.29
CA SER A 15 -2.56 2.92 -33.94
C SER A 15 -2.02 4.17 -34.65
N ALA A 16 -2.92 4.91 -35.29
CA ALA A 16 -2.56 6.13 -36.02
C ALA A 16 -2.28 7.31 -35.07
N ASP A 17 -2.87 7.28 -33.86
CA ASP A 17 -2.86 8.40 -32.92
C ASP A 17 -2.03 8.12 -31.66
N ALA A 18 -1.65 6.87 -31.41
CA ALA A 18 -0.84 6.52 -30.25
C ALA A 18 0.56 7.11 -30.31
N TRP A 19 1.06 7.57 -29.16
CA TRP A 19 2.50 7.74 -28.97
C TRP A 19 3.07 6.44 -28.45
N HIS A 20 3.94 5.78 -29.22
CA HIS A 20 4.46 4.44 -28.90
C HIS A 20 5.97 4.38 -29.13
N MET A 21 6.72 3.93 -28.12
CA MET A 21 8.16 3.73 -28.18
C MET A 21 8.55 2.33 -27.70
N VAL A 22 9.23 1.57 -28.57
CA VAL A 22 9.80 0.24 -28.28
C VAL A 22 11.32 0.36 -28.14
N PHE A 23 11.86 -0.22 -27.08
CA PHE A 23 13.31 -0.28 -26.83
C PHE A 23 13.91 -1.64 -27.28
N PRO A 24 15.22 -1.71 -27.57
CA PRO A 24 15.86 -2.95 -28.06
C PRO A 24 15.81 -4.14 -27.10
N ASP A 25 15.61 -3.89 -25.79
CA ASP A 25 15.43 -4.92 -24.76
C ASP A 25 13.97 -5.40 -24.64
N GLY A 26 13.08 -4.87 -25.48
CA GLY A 26 11.65 -5.20 -25.50
C GLY A 26 10.79 -4.36 -24.56
N ALA A 27 11.35 -3.37 -23.85
CA ALA A 27 10.55 -2.44 -23.06
C ALA A 27 9.67 -1.55 -23.96
N VAL A 28 8.50 -1.16 -23.46
CA VAL A 28 7.53 -0.34 -24.20
C VAL A 28 7.00 0.79 -23.32
N MET A 29 6.92 1.98 -23.89
CA MET A 29 6.20 3.12 -23.33
C MET A 29 5.17 3.61 -24.34
N GLU A 30 3.89 3.66 -23.95
CA GLU A 30 2.78 3.98 -24.86
C GLU A 30 1.72 4.87 -24.20
N TYR A 31 1.22 5.85 -24.95
CA TYR A 31 -0.05 6.54 -24.67
C TYR A 31 -1.05 6.31 -25.82
N GLU A 32 -2.20 5.70 -25.52
CA GLU A 32 -3.27 5.40 -26.49
C GLU A 32 -4.50 6.30 -26.23
N PRO A 33 -4.75 7.32 -27.09
CA PRO A 33 -5.85 8.26 -26.94
C PRO A 33 -7.26 7.65 -26.95
N GLU A 34 -7.50 6.56 -27.70
CA GLU A 34 -8.83 5.94 -27.78
C GLU A 34 -9.32 5.46 -26.41
N THR A 35 -8.39 4.97 -25.59
CA THR A 35 -8.65 4.46 -24.24
C THR A 35 -8.22 5.43 -23.13
N GLY A 36 -7.42 6.45 -23.46
CA GLY A 36 -6.78 7.35 -22.51
C GLY A 36 -5.72 6.68 -21.63
N ALA A 37 -5.13 5.56 -22.08
CA ALA A 37 -4.23 4.74 -21.27
C ALA A 37 -2.75 5.11 -21.48
N LEU A 38 -2.03 5.32 -20.39
CA LEU A 38 -0.56 5.38 -20.35
C LEU A 38 -0.02 4.06 -19.80
N THR A 39 0.82 3.37 -20.57
CA THR A 39 1.41 2.07 -20.19
C THR A 39 2.93 2.12 -20.28
N VAL A 40 3.59 1.59 -19.25
CA VAL A 40 5.04 1.30 -19.23
C VAL A 40 5.21 -0.17 -18.88
N SER A 41 5.92 -0.93 -19.72
CA SER A 41 6.07 -2.38 -19.55
C SER A 41 7.44 -2.89 -19.99
N GLY A 42 7.80 -4.10 -19.59
CA GLY A 42 9.07 -4.75 -19.94
C GLY A 42 10.31 -4.21 -19.20
N ILE A 43 10.15 -3.16 -18.38
CA ILE A 43 11.26 -2.58 -17.61
C ILE A 43 11.63 -3.42 -16.39
N LYS A 44 12.88 -3.28 -15.92
CA LYS A 44 13.37 -3.91 -14.67
C LYS A 44 13.23 -2.99 -13.46
N THR A 45 13.50 -1.70 -13.62
CA THR A 45 13.47 -0.69 -12.55
C THR A 45 12.90 0.62 -13.08
N ALA A 46 12.37 1.44 -12.17
CA ALA A 46 11.97 2.82 -12.44
C ALA A 46 12.26 3.66 -11.19
N ASP A 47 12.96 4.78 -11.37
CA ASP A 47 13.36 5.70 -10.30
C ASP A 47 12.94 7.13 -10.68
N VAL A 48 12.31 7.84 -9.75
CA VAL A 48 11.89 9.24 -9.93
C VAL A 48 12.44 10.07 -8.78
N THR A 49 13.34 11.00 -9.10
CA THR A 49 13.96 11.92 -8.13
C THR A 49 13.44 13.33 -8.37
N ALA A 50 12.79 13.92 -7.37
CA ALA A 50 12.28 15.29 -7.39
C ALA A 50 12.77 16.05 -6.15
N SER A 51 12.97 17.36 -6.26
CA SER A 51 13.47 18.20 -5.16
C SER A 51 12.37 18.66 -4.19
N GLU A 52 11.11 18.59 -4.59
CA GLU A 52 9.98 19.14 -3.83
C GLU A 52 8.87 18.12 -3.61
N SER A 53 8.19 17.66 -4.67
CA SER A 53 7.04 16.78 -4.52
C SER A 53 6.78 15.86 -5.73
N ILE A 54 6.06 14.77 -5.48
CA ILE A 54 5.42 13.91 -6.48
C ILE A 54 3.96 13.77 -6.03
N THR A 55 3.01 14.04 -6.93
CA THR A 55 1.56 14.00 -6.63
C THR A 55 0.84 13.13 -7.66
N ALA A 56 -0.08 12.28 -7.20
CA ALA A 56 -0.99 11.50 -8.04
C ALA A 56 -2.44 11.78 -7.63
N THR A 57 -3.22 12.40 -8.52
CA THR A 57 -4.62 12.74 -8.28
C THR A 57 -5.51 11.91 -9.19
N VAL A 58 -6.09 10.84 -8.65
CA VAL A 58 -6.94 9.88 -9.36
C VAL A 58 -7.91 9.24 -8.35
N PRO A 59 -9.12 8.79 -8.74
CA PRO A 59 -10.03 8.13 -7.82
C PRO A 59 -9.52 6.82 -7.22
N VAL A 60 -8.67 6.07 -7.94
CA VAL A 60 -8.16 4.76 -7.52
C VAL A 60 -6.66 4.64 -7.80
N VAL A 61 -5.90 4.23 -6.79
CA VAL A 61 -4.49 3.85 -6.91
C VAL A 61 -4.36 2.39 -6.48
N LEU A 62 -3.71 1.55 -7.30
CA LEU A 62 -3.48 0.13 -7.02
C LEU A 62 -1.99 -0.18 -7.12
N VAL A 63 -1.41 -0.70 -6.04
CA VAL A 63 -0.02 -1.17 -6.01
C VAL A 63 -0.02 -2.68 -5.83
N LYS A 64 0.56 -3.40 -6.80
CA LYS A 64 0.76 -4.86 -6.74
C LYS A 64 2.25 -5.14 -6.57
N ALA A 65 2.70 -5.27 -5.32
CA ALA A 65 4.07 -5.65 -4.99
C ALA A 65 4.08 -7.05 -4.37
N ALA A 66 4.85 -7.98 -4.97
CA ALA A 66 4.92 -9.36 -4.50
C ALA A 66 5.79 -9.53 -3.24
N GLU A 67 6.71 -8.59 -2.99
CA GLU A 67 7.66 -8.67 -1.87
C GLU A 67 7.30 -7.70 -0.75
N ARG A 68 7.37 -6.38 -1.01
CA ARG A 68 7.16 -5.33 0.00
C ARG A 68 6.85 -3.98 -0.64
N ILE A 69 6.12 -3.14 0.09
CA ILE A 69 6.10 -1.68 -0.11
C ILE A 69 6.78 -1.05 1.11
N THR A 70 7.81 -0.24 0.90
CA THR A 70 8.51 0.51 1.96
C THR A 70 8.25 1.99 1.79
N LEU A 71 7.81 2.66 2.85
CA LEU A 71 7.67 4.12 2.92
C LEU A 71 8.73 4.65 3.88
N ASP A 72 9.91 4.97 3.36
CA ASP A 72 11.00 5.53 4.16
C ASP A 72 10.82 7.05 4.31
N THR A 73 9.98 7.42 5.27
CA THR A 73 9.59 8.79 5.56
C THR A 73 9.39 8.98 7.06
N PRO A 74 9.64 10.18 7.61
CA PRO A 74 9.30 10.48 9.00
C PRO A 74 7.81 10.30 9.33
N GLU A 75 6.91 10.50 8.38
CA GLU A 75 5.46 10.43 8.60
C GLU A 75 4.71 9.85 7.40
N VAL A 76 3.77 8.95 7.69
CA VAL A 76 2.77 8.44 6.75
C VAL A 76 1.39 8.78 7.29
N VAL A 77 0.62 9.57 6.54
CA VAL A 77 -0.72 10.03 6.95
C VAL A 77 -1.79 9.39 6.06
N CYS A 78 -2.70 8.63 6.67
CA CYS A 78 -3.98 8.27 6.06
C CYS A 78 -5.05 9.24 6.59
N THR A 79 -5.68 10.03 5.72
CA THR A 79 -6.66 11.07 6.12
C THR A 79 -7.96 10.51 6.68
N ASN A 80 -8.24 9.23 6.42
CA ASN A 80 -9.47 8.55 6.83
C ASN A 80 -9.14 7.15 7.35
N LYS A 81 -9.77 6.10 6.80
CA LYS A 81 -9.64 4.73 7.29
C LYS A 81 -8.38 4.04 6.77
N LEU A 82 -7.58 3.48 7.66
CA LEU A 82 -6.56 2.48 7.35
C LEU A 82 -7.15 1.08 7.57
N THR A 83 -7.04 0.19 6.58
CA THR A 83 -7.44 -1.22 6.70
C THR A 83 -6.22 -2.10 6.43
N THR A 84 -5.91 -3.03 7.33
CA THR A 84 -4.84 -4.01 7.18
C THR A 84 -5.30 -5.35 7.78
N ALA A 85 -4.79 -6.47 7.26
CA ALA A 85 -5.09 -7.80 7.79
C ALA A 85 -4.37 -8.06 9.13
N THR A 86 -3.12 -7.61 9.25
CA THR A 86 -2.29 -7.72 10.45
C THR A 86 -1.58 -6.40 10.70
N LEU A 87 -1.28 -6.10 11.97
CA LEU A 87 -0.59 -4.88 12.38
C LEU A 87 0.59 -5.20 13.29
N GLU A 88 1.77 -4.67 12.96
CA GLU A 88 2.96 -4.69 13.81
C GLU A 88 3.33 -3.24 14.15
N VAL A 89 3.48 -2.94 15.45
CA VAL A 89 3.90 -1.63 15.95
C VAL A 89 5.20 -1.80 16.74
N GLN A 90 6.30 -1.25 16.21
CA GLN A 90 7.64 -1.54 16.71
C GLN A 90 8.08 -0.63 17.87
N LYS A 91 7.62 0.63 17.90
CA LYS A 91 8.12 1.66 18.82
C LYS A 91 7.01 2.37 19.60
N GLY A 92 5.94 1.65 19.91
CA GLY A 92 4.76 2.20 20.58
C GLY A 92 3.98 3.20 19.71
N GLY A 93 3.02 3.88 20.32
CA GLY A 93 2.14 4.84 19.65
C GLY A 93 1.02 5.33 20.56
N ALA A 94 0.14 6.17 20.00
CA ALA A 94 -1.04 6.68 20.69
C ALA A 94 -2.31 6.30 19.92
N MET A 95 -3.36 5.88 20.63
CA MET A 95 -4.70 5.64 20.09
C MET A 95 -5.69 6.57 20.80
N ARG A 96 -6.67 7.10 20.06
CA ARG A 96 -7.72 7.98 20.59
C ARG A 96 -9.07 7.58 19.97
N GLY A 97 -10.15 7.81 20.72
CA GLY A 97 -11.49 7.38 20.34
C GLY A 97 -11.80 5.96 20.82
N ASN A 98 -12.97 5.45 20.42
CA ASN A 98 -13.41 4.11 20.77
C ASN A 98 -12.65 3.08 19.92
N ILE A 99 -12.09 2.06 20.58
CA ILE A 99 -11.40 0.94 19.94
C ILE A 99 -12.12 -0.34 20.31
N GLU A 100 -12.76 -0.96 19.32
CA GLU A 100 -13.45 -2.23 19.48
C GLU A 100 -12.53 -3.37 19.02
N HIS A 101 -12.20 -4.29 19.93
CA HIS A 101 -11.45 -5.51 19.63
C HIS A 101 -12.37 -6.71 19.85
N THR A 102 -12.45 -7.60 18.86
CA THR A 102 -13.25 -8.83 18.89
C THR A 102 -12.61 -9.91 18.03
N GLY A 103 -13.12 -11.14 18.09
CA GLY A 103 -12.64 -12.25 17.26
C GLY A 103 -11.23 -12.76 17.62
N GLY A 104 -10.77 -12.52 18.84
CA GLY A 104 -9.43 -12.90 19.30
C GLY A 104 -9.15 -12.48 20.73
N THR A 105 -7.87 -12.41 21.12
CA THR A 105 -7.44 -11.93 22.45
C THR A 105 -6.55 -10.71 22.31
N LEU A 106 -6.80 -9.67 23.12
CA LEU A 106 -5.90 -8.53 23.26
C LEU A 106 -5.03 -8.72 24.50
N LYS A 107 -3.72 -8.92 24.31
CA LYS A 107 -2.77 -9.15 25.40
C LYS A 107 -1.72 -8.05 25.50
N SER A 108 -1.38 -7.67 26.73
CA SER A 108 -0.25 -6.79 27.04
C SER A 108 0.64 -7.47 28.07
N ASN A 109 1.91 -7.71 27.74
CA ASN A 109 2.87 -8.42 28.61
C ASN A 109 2.32 -9.76 29.15
N GLY A 110 1.56 -10.48 28.33
CA GLY A 110 0.94 -11.77 28.70
C GLY A 110 -0.42 -11.68 29.41
N VAL A 111 -0.87 -10.49 29.82
CA VAL A 111 -2.18 -10.28 30.46
C VAL A 111 -3.25 -10.03 29.39
N GLN A 112 -4.29 -10.85 29.38
CA GLN A 112 -5.44 -10.70 28.47
C GLN A 112 -6.44 -9.70 29.05
N VAL A 113 -6.80 -8.66 28.28
CA VAL A 113 -7.65 -7.57 28.76
C VAL A 113 -9.05 -8.05 29.16
N ASP A 114 -9.67 -8.86 28.32
CA ASP A 114 -11.07 -9.34 28.43
C ASP A 114 -11.22 -10.68 29.18
N ASN A 115 -10.15 -11.16 29.82
CA ASN A 115 -10.17 -12.37 30.65
C ASN A 115 -8.92 -12.41 31.55
N HIS A 116 -8.84 -11.51 32.51
CA HIS A 116 -7.79 -11.52 33.53
C HIS A 116 -8.35 -11.67 34.94
N GLY A 117 -7.48 -12.02 35.87
CA GLY A 117 -7.82 -12.13 37.28
C GLY A 117 -6.77 -11.49 38.16
N HIS A 118 -7.14 -11.26 39.43
CA HIS A 118 -6.28 -10.68 40.44
C HIS A 118 -6.08 -11.67 41.60
N GLY A 119 -4.82 -11.87 42.02
CA GLY A 119 -4.45 -12.64 43.21
C GLY A 119 -4.11 -11.73 44.39
N GLY A 120 -3.94 -12.32 45.59
CA GLY A 120 -3.49 -11.58 46.78
C GLY A 120 -4.54 -10.69 47.45
N VAL A 121 -5.82 -10.83 47.05
CA VAL A 121 -6.95 -10.10 47.64
C VAL A 121 -7.71 -10.96 48.65
N GLN A 122 -8.21 -10.36 49.74
CA GLN A 122 -9.10 -11.04 50.67
C GLN A 122 -10.42 -11.34 49.96
N ARG A 123 -10.75 -12.63 49.85
CA ARG A 123 -11.96 -13.08 49.14
C ARG A 123 -13.18 -12.82 50.01
N GLY A 124 -14.12 -12.03 49.52
CA GLY A 124 -15.48 -11.98 50.06
C GLY A 124 -16.25 -13.25 49.70
N GLY A 125 -17.41 -13.46 50.34
CA GLY A 125 -18.31 -14.59 50.02
C GLY A 125 -19.06 -14.45 48.70
N ASN A 126 -19.02 -13.26 48.09
CA ASN A 126 -19.75 -12.93 46.87
C ASN A 126 -18.80 -12.55 45.73
N TRP A 127 -19.24 -12.78 44.50
CA TRP A 127 -18.62 -12.21 43.31
C TRP A 127 -18.88 -10.70 43.27
N THR A 128 -17.84 -9.89 43.07
CA THR A 128 -18.03 -8.46 42.76
C THR A 128 -18.57 -8.37 41.34
N GLU A 129 -19.83 -7.93 41.19
CA GLU A 129 -20.46 -7.70 39.88
C GLU A 129 -19.59 -6.75 39.04
N GLY A 130 -19.05 -7.25 37.93
CA GLY A 130 -18.05 -6.57 37.12
C GLY A 130 -17.31 -7.53 36.19
N THR A 131 -16.60 -7.00 35.20
CA THR A 131 -16.12 -7.74 34.02
C THR A 131 -15.18 -8.90 34.36
N LYS A 132 -15.61 -10.09 33.93
CA LYS A 132 -14.73 -11.09 33.32
C LYS A 132 -13.98 -10.46 32.15
#